data_AF-A0A7K2PDL2-F1
#
_entry.id   AF-A0A7K2PDL2-F1
#
_cell.length_a   1.000
_cell.length_b   1.000
_cell.length_c   1.000
_cell.angle_alpha   90.00
_cell.angle_beta   90.00
_cell.angle_gamma   90.00
#
_symmetry.space_group_name_H-M   'P 1'
#
loop_
_entity.id
_entity.type
_entity.pdbx_description
1 polymer ?
#
loop_
_entity_poly.entity_id
_entity_poly.type
_entity_poly.pdbx_seq_one_letter_code
_entity_poly.pdbx_strand_id
1 'polypeptide(L)'
;GVAGAALTGLGTVVAYAGSEALKLVVDEERPCRALGAGAEAVTECPDVGDWSFPSNHATLAAGLAVGLAVLRPRLAVVTLPLAGAAAVLRVLVGVHYPHDVLAGATLG
;
A
#
# COMPACT_ATOMS: atom_id res chain seq x y z
N GLY A 1 15.58 -7.75 -17.98
CA GLY A 1 17.00 -7.34 -17.87
C GLY A 1 17.14 -6.26 -16.82
N VAL A 2 18.36 -5.77 -16.57
CA VAL A 2 18.66 -4.76 -15.52
C VAL A 2 17.81 -3.48 -15.69
N ALA A 3 17.67 -2.99 -16.93
CA ALA A 3 16.85 -1.81 -17.23
C ALA A 3 15.38 -1.96 -16.79
N GLY A 4 14.80 -3.14 -16.99
CA GLY A 4 13.43 -3.42 -16.58
C GLY A 4 13.25 -3.40 -15.07
N ALA A 5 14.17 -4.03 -14.32
CA ALA A 5 14.13 -4.01 -12.86
C ALA A 5 14.33 -2.59 -12.30
N ALA A 6 15.22 -1.79 -12.92
CA ALA A 6 15.41 -0.40 -12.55
C ALA A 6 14.14 0.44 -12.79
N LEU A 7 13.47 0.27 -13.92
CA LEU A 7 12.20 0.95 -14.22
C LEU A 7 11.09 0.56 -13.25
N THR A 8 10.98 -0.72 -12.88
CA THR A 8 10.04 -1.17 -11.84
C THR A 8 10.32 -0.46 -10.52
N GLY A 9 11.57 -0.50 -10.04
CA GLY A 9 11.94 0.16 -8.79
C GLY A 9 11.66 1.66 -8.81
N LEU A 10 12.08 2.36 -9.88
CA LEU A 10 11.83 3.79 -10.05
C LEU A 10 10.33 4.12 -10.09
N GLY A 11 9.54 3.35 -10.85
CA GLY A 11 8.09 3.53 -10.92
C GLY A 11 7.43 3.37 -9.55
N THR A 12 7.80 2.34 -8.79
CA THR A 12 7.28 2.13 -7.43
C THR A 12 7.69 3.27 -6.49
N VAL A 13 8.92 3.80 -6.59
CA VAL A 13 9.36 4.96 -5.79
C VAL A 13 8.53 6.21 -6.14
N VAL A 14 8.25 6.45 -7.42
CA VAL A 14 7.40 7.55 -7.86
C VAL A 14 5.97 7.39 -7.32
N ALA A 15 5.41 6.19 -7.39
CA ALA A 15 4.09 5.89 -6.83
C ALA A 15 4.04 6.14 -5.31
N TYR A 16 5.07 5.68 -4.57
CA TYR A 16 5.20 5.95 -3.14
C TYR A 16 5.30 7.44 -2.83
N ALA A 17 6.11 8.19 -3.58
CA ALA A 17 6.20 9.64 -3.40
C ALA A 17 4.85 10.34 -3.68
N GLY A 18 4.09 9.86 -4.68
CA GLY A 18 2.72 10.31 -4.92
C GLY A 18 1.78 9.99 -3.76
N SER A 19 1.93 8.82 -3.14
CA SER A 19 1.16 8.43 -1.94
C SER A 19 1.45 9.37 -0.77
N GLU A 20 2.72 9.66 -0.49
CA GLU A 20 3.12 10.63 0.54
C GLU A 20 2.57 12.03 0.25
N ALA A 21 2.60 12.47 -1.00
CA ALA A 21 2.03 13.77 -1.37
C ALA A 21 0.51 13.81 -1.16
N LEU A 22 -0.21 12.73 -1.49
CA LEU A 22 -1.65 12.62 -1.27
C LEU A 22 -2.00 12.59 0.22
N LYS A 23 -1.17 11.98 1.05
CA LYS A 23 -1.35 11.97 2.51
C LYS A 23 -1.46 13.39 3.06
N LEU A 24 -0.59 14.30 2.62
CA LEU A 24 -0.56 15.70 3.05
C LEU A 24 -1.77 16.55 2.58
N VAL A 25 -2.59 16.01 1.67
CA VAL A 25 -3.76 16.70 1.13
C VAL A 25 -5.04 16.15 1.74
N VAL A 26 -5.09 14.83 1.95
CA VAL A 26 -6.31 14.16 2.44
C VAL A 26 -6.32 14.11 3.98
N ASP A 27 -5.16 14.01 4.62
CA ASP A 27 -5.00 13.99 6.08
C ASP A 27 -5.97 13.02 6.79
N GLU A 28 -6.21 11.85 6.18
CA GLU A 28 -7.21 10.91 6.69
C GLU A 28 -6.72 10.22 7.96
N GLU A 29 -7.53 10.31 9.01
CA GLU A 29 -7.25 9.67 10.29
C GLU A 29 -7.36 8.13 10.18
N ARG A 30 -6.48 7.40 10.87
CA ARG A 30 -6.46 5.92 10.79
C ARG A 30 -7.63 5.31 11.58
N PRO A 31 -8.15 4.13 11.15
CA PRO A 31 -9.24 3.46 11.87
C PRO A 31 -8.94 3.26 13.35
N CYS A 32 -7.71 2.86 13.68
CA CYS A 32 -7.25 2.64 15.06
C CYS A 32 -7.23 3.88 15.97
N ARG A 33 -7.29 5.10 15.41
CA ARG A 33 -7.41 6.34 16.19
C ARG A 33 -8.82 6.92 16.12
N ALA A 34 -9.49 6.78 14.98
CA ALA A 34 -10.79 7.42 14.73
C ALA A 34 -11.99 6.67 15.33
N LEU A 35 -11.98 5.33 15.35
CA LEU A 35 -13.19 4.53 15.62
C LEU A 35 -13.35 4.10 17.08
N GLY A 36 -12.33 4.29 17.93
CA GLY A 36 -12.39 3.99 19.36
C GLY A 36 -12.52 2.49 19.68
N ALA A 37 -13.21 2.17 20.79
CA ALA A 37 -13.36 0.79 21.28
C ALA A 37 -14.08 -0.10 20.26
N GLY A 38 -13.47 -1.23 19.89
CA GLY A 38 -13.96 -2.16 18.86
C GLY A 38 -13.30 -2.02 17.49
N ALA A 39 -12.37 -1.07 17.33
CA ALA A 39 -11.53 -0.91 16.16
C ALA A 39 -10.03 -0.86 16.54
N GLU A 40 -9.67 -1.49 17.66
CA GLU A 40 -8.27 -1.57 18.08
C GLU A 40 -7.44 -2.28 17.01
N ALA A 41 -6.32 -1.66 16.64
CA ALA A 41 -5.38 -2.31 15.75
C ALA A 41 -4.75 -3.52 16.46
N VAL A 42 -4.55 -4.59 15.69
CA VAL A 42 -3.83 -5.79 16.16
C VAL A 42 -2.34 -5.50 16.33
N THR A 43 -1.84 -4.44 15.71
CA THR A 43 -0.47 -3.91 15.86
C THR A 43 -0.48 -2.51 16.45
N GLU A 44 0.69 -2.04 16.88
CA GLU A 44 0.86 -0.63 17.25
C GLU A 44 0.33 0.29 16.15
N CYS A 45 -0.54 1.21 16.55
CA CYS A 45 -1.11 2.19 15.64
C CYS A 45 -0.02 3.21 15.33
N PRO A 46 0.23 3.54 14.05
CA PRO A 46 1.25 4.53 13.69
C PRO A 46 1.06 5.88 14.41
N ASP A 47 2.10 6.71 14.41
CA ASP A 47 2.06 8.02 15.05
C ASP A 47 1.09 9.00 14.37
N VAL A 48 0.67 10.03 15.10
CA VAL A 48 -0.13 11.13 14.55
C VAL A 48 0.68 11.85 13.47
N GLY A 49 0.04 12.17 12.35
CA GLY A 49 0.69 12.71 11.16
C GLY A 49 1.13 11.64 10.16
N ASP A 50 1.15 10.37 10.53
CA ASP A 50 1.16 9.26 9.56
C ASP A 50 -0.28 8.93 9.17
N TRP A 51 -0.73 9.57 8.09
CA TRP A 51 -2.12 9.50 7.60
C TRP A 51 -2.47 8.16 6.97
N SER A 52 -3.76 7.82 6.94
CA SER A 52 -4.24 6.54 6.43
C SER A 52 -4.25 6.49 4.90
N PHE A 53 -4.82 7.49 4.24
CA PHE A 53 -5.03 7.48 2.80
C PHE A 53 -3.87 8.08 2.00
N PRO A 54 -3.41 7.43 0.90
CA PRO A 54 -3.60 6.03 0.55
C PRO A 54 -2.60 5.11 1.29
N SER A 55 -2.78 3.79 1.20
CA SER A 55 -1.89 2.86 1.90
C SER A 55 -0.55 2.65 1.17
N ASN A 56 0.54 3.15 1.77
CA ASN A 56 1.91 2.96 1.27
C ASN A 56 2.29 1.48 1.09
N HIS A 57 1.85 0.60 2.00
CA HIS A 57 2.14 -0.83 1.91
C HIS A 57 1.48 -1.44 0.68
N ALA A 58 0.22 -1.06 0.40
CA ALA A 58 -0.48 -1.51 -0.79
C ALA A 58 0.16 -0.95 -2.08
N THR A 59 0.57 0.34 -2.08
CA THR A 59 1.27 0.97 -3.21
C THR A 59 2.59 0.29 -3.54
N LEU A 60 3.45 0.10 -2.53
CA LEU A 60 4.74 -0.55 -2.73
C LEU A 60 4.57 -2.01 -3.20
N ALA A 61 3.67 -2.75 -2.56
CA ALA A 61 3.44 -4.15 -2.89
C ALA A 61 2.86 -4.32 -4.31
N ALA A 62 1.87 -3.51 -4.69
CA ALA A 62 1.26 -3.55 -6.01
C ALA A 62 2.25 -3.16 -7.12
N GLY A 63 2.96 -2.04 -6.98
CA GLY A 63 3.89 -1.57 -8.01
C GLY A 63 5.05 -2.53 -8.25
N LEU A 64 5.59 -3.14 -7.19
CA LEU A 64 6.60 -4.18 -7.33
C LEU A 64 6.02 -5.45 -7.96
N ALA A 65 4.84 -5.88 -7.52
CA ALA A 65 4.22 -7.12 -8.01
C ALA A 65 3.82 -7.03 -9.49
N VAL A 66 3.24 -5.89 -9.92
CA VAL A 66 2.87 -5.61 -11.31
C VAL A 66 4.12 -5.47 -12.16
N GLY A 67 5.12 -4.71 -11.71
CA GLY A 67 6.39 -4.58 -12.43
C GLY A 67 7.08 -5.93 -12.65
N LEU A 68 7.13 -6.77 -11.60
CA LEU A 68 7.67 -8.13 -11.71
C LEU A 68 6.82 -9.02 -12.63
N ALA A 69 5.48 -8.90 -12.59
CA ALA A 69 4.59 -9.63 -13.48
C ALA A 69 4.81 -9.25 -14.95
N VAL A 70 5.02 -7.97 -15.25
CA VAL A 70 5.34 -7.49 -16.61
C VAL A 70 6.70 -8.03 -17.07
N LEU A 71 7.73 -7.97 -16.21
CA LEU A 71 9.08 -8.43 -16.57
C LEU A 71 9.17 -9.95 -16.68
N ARG A 72 8.43 -10.68 -15.84
CA ARG A 72 8.45 -12.15 -15.71
C ARG A 72 7.03 -12.65 -15.41
N PRO A 73 6.18 -12.85 -16.43
CA PRO A 73 4.76 -13.22 -16.25
C PRO A 73 4.51 -14.45 -15.39
N ARG A 74 5.43 -15.41 -15.37
CA ARG A 74 5.35 -16.60 -14.50
C ARG A 74 5.36 -16.26 -13.01
N LEU A 75 5.96 -15.14 -12.61
CA LEU A 75 6.00 -14.70 -11.21
C LEU A 75 4.68 -14.07 -10.77
N ALA A 76 3.82 -13.64 -11.70
CA ALA A 76 2.54 -13.00 -11.39
C ALA A 76 1.64 -13.88 -10.51
N VAL A 77 1.69 -15.22 -10.71
CA VAL A 77 0.93 -16.19 -9.93
C VAL A 77 1.30 -16.20 -8.43
N VAL A 78 2.48 -15.66 -8.08
CA VAL A 78 2.93 -15.55 -6.71
C VAL A 78 2.88 -14.09 -6.25
N THR A 79 3.39 -13.15 -7.05
CA THR A 79 3.55 -11.76 -6.62
C THR A 79 2.22 -11.02 -6.50
N LEU A 80 1.27 -11.23 -7.41
CA LEU A 80 -0.03 -10.55 -7.33
C LEU A 80 -0.87 -11.03 -6.13
N PRO A 81 -0.98 -12.34 -5.83
CA PRO A 81 -1.62 -12.80 -4.60
C PRO A 81 -0.93 -12.29 -3.33
N LEU A 82 0.40 -12.22 -3.30
CA LEU A 82 1.11 -11.66 -2.15
C LEU A 82 0.83 -10.17 -1.95
N ALA A 83 0.77 -9.39 -3.02
CA ALA A 83 0.38 -7.98 -2.95
C ALA A 83 -1.07 -7.83 -2.46
N GLY A 84 -1.98 -8.65 -2.98
CA GLY A 84 -3.37 -8.70 -2.51
C GLY A 84 -3.49 -9.07 -1.03
N ALA A 85 -2.75 -10.09 -0.58
CA ALA A 85 -2.70 -10.49 0.82
C ALA A 85 -2.13 -9.39 1.70
N ALA A 86 -1.06 -8.71 1.28
CA ALA A 86 -0.50 -7.57 2.00
C ALA A 86 -1.53 -6.44 2.16
N ALA A 87 -2.26 -6.10 1.09
CA ALA A 87 -3.33 -5.10 1.12
C ALA A 87 -4.47 -5.49 2.07
N VAL A 88 -4.99 -6.72 1.97
CA VAL A 88 -6.06 -7.23 2.85
C VAL A 88 -5.61 -7.23 4.31
N LEU A 89 -4.38 -7.67 4.57
CA LEU A 89 -3.84 -7.68 5.93
C LEU A 89 -3.89 -6.28 6.53
N ARG A 90 -3.53 -5.21 5.81
CA ARG A 90 -3.60 -3.82 6.33
C ARG A 90 -4.98 -3.43 6.85
N VAL A 91 -6.05 -3.93 6.24
CA VAL A 91 -7.42 -3.72 6.73
C VAL A 91 -7.68 -4.57 7.96
N LEU A 92 -7.30 -5.85 7.94
CA LEU A 92 -7.51 -6.78 9.05
C LEU A 92 -6.74 -6.40 10.32
N VAL A 93 -5.53 -5.84 10.21
CA VAL A 93 -4.80 -5.31 11.38
C VAL A 93 -5.41 -4.00 11.91
N GLY A 94 -6.41 -3.41 11.25
CA GLY A 94 -7.14 -2.24 11.76
C GLY A 94 -6.47 -0.89 11.52
N VAL A 95 -5.52 -0.81 10.60
CA VAL A 95 -4.66 0.38 10.39
C VAL A 95 -4.93 1.11 9.07
N HIS A 96 -5.80 0.56 8.22
CA HIS A 96 -6.28 1.18 6.98
C HIS A 96 -7.73 0.79 6.71
N TYR A 97 -8.47 1.68 6.06
CA TYR A 97 -9.77 1.38 5.50
C TYR A 97 -9.64 0.59 4.19
N PRO A 98 -10.70 -0.13 3.75
CA PRO A 98 -10.71 -0.80 2.46
C PRO A 98 -10.39 0.13 1.28
N HIS A 99 -10.83 1.39 1.28
CA HIS A 99 -10.55 2.31 0.18
C HIS A 99 -9.08 2.77 0.15
N ASP A 100 -8.39 2.87 1.29
CA ASP A 100 -6.97 3.23 1.34
C ASP A 100 -6.10 2.22 0.61
N VAL A 101 -6.40 0.94 0.80
CA VAL A 101 -5.62 -0.16 0.22
C VAL A 101 -5.95 -0.34 -1.26
N LEU A 102 -7.19 -0.08 -1.67
CA LEU A 102 -7.59 -0.07 -3.08
C LEU A 102 -6.94 1.10 -3.84
N ALA A 103 -6.97 2.31 -3.26
CA ALA A 103 -6.33 3.48 -3.82
C ALA A 103 -4.81 3.30 -3.88
N GLY A 104 -4.21 2.80 -2.79
CA GLY A 104 -2.78 2.49 -2.75
C GLY A 104 -2.38 1.48 -3.83
N ALA A 105 -3.10 0.37 -3.95
CA ALA A 105 -2.84 -0.64 -4.98
C ALA A 105 -3.10 -0.15 -6.43
N THR A 106 -3.97 0.84 -6.62
CA THR A 106 -4.22 1.46 -7.93
C THR A 106 -3.10 2.43 -8.32
N LEU A 107 -2.52 3.12 -7.32
CA LEU A 107 -1.42 4.05 -7.53
C LEU A 107 -0.09 3.33 -7.83
N GLY A 108 0.12 2.16 -7.25
CA GLY A 108 1.32 1.32 -7.43
C GLY A 108 1.31 0.55 -8.73
#